data_AF-A0A5A8C142-F1
#
_entry.id   AF-A0A5A8C142-F1
#
_cell.length_a   1.000
_cell.length_b   1.000
_cell.length_c   1.000
_cell.angle_alpha   90.00
_cell.angle_beta   90.00
_cell.angle_gamma   90.00
#
_symmetry.space_group_name_H-M   'P 1'
#
loop_
_entity.id
_entity.type
_entity.pdbx_description
1 polymer ?
#
loop_
_entity_poly.entity_id
_entity_poly.type
_entity_poly.pdbx_seq_one_letter_code
_entity_poly.pdbx_strand_id
1 'polypeptide(L)'
;MALEAWYMDDSDADQRLEHRLTPNAPASLEALAALGVLHFKFSGDEEDPEMLKLRDSRGYSYKDVVNIHPDTLPDYERKLKSFFEEHIHTDEEIRYVLEGSGYFDVRDKEERWIRILMHKGDLIILPAGIYHRFTLDEHNYIKACRLFVGEPVWTPYNRCEATDVMDARKGYVSHFIAADGAATAAAAASS
;
A
#
# COMPACT_ATOMS: atom_id res chain seq x y z
N MET A 1 17.84 -4.44 4.09
CA MET A 1 17.73 -4.60 2.63
C MET A 1 16.91 -3.44 2.09
N ALA A 2 17.14 -3.05 0.84
CA ALA A 2 16.31 -2.04 0.19
C ALA A 2 14.91 -2.61 -0.09
N LEU A 3 13.89 -1.76 -0.15
CA LEU A 3 12.53 -2.18 -0.52
C LEU A 3 12.55 -2.77 -1.94
N GLU A 4 11.88 -3.90 -2.13
CA GLU A 4 11.67 -4.48 -3.45
C GLU A 4 10.26 -4.19 -3.95
N ALA A 5 10.18 -3.60 -5.14
CA ALA A 5 8.93 -3.40 -5.85
C ALA A 5 9.09 -3.64 -7.36
N TRP A 6 8.06 -4.14 -8.02
CA TRP A 6 8.10 -4.51 -9.44
C TRP A 6 6.72 -4.46 -10.09
N TYR A 7 6.69 -4.29 -11.40
CA TYR A 7 5.48 -4.42 -12.19
C TYR A 7 5.07 -5.88 -12.34
N MET A 8 3.78 -6.13 -12.24
CA MET A 8 3.22 -7.48 -12.27
C MET A 8 2.92 -7.97 -13.69
N ASP A 9 2.99 -9.29 -13.88
CA ASP A 9 2.36 -9.96 -15.02
C ASP A 9 0.82 -9.95 -14.93
N ASP A 10 0.15 -10.43 -15.98
CA ASP A 10 -1.30 -10.55 -16.09
C ASP A 10 -1.82 -11.98 -15.84
N SER A 11 -0.99 -12.83 -15.23
CA SER A 11 -1.32 -14.22 -14.94
C SER A 11 -2.45 -14.35 -13.91
N ASP A 12 -3.31 -15.35 -14.10
CA ASP A 12 -4.35 -15.75 -13.14
C ASP A 12 -3.87 -16.81 -12.13
N ALA A 13 -2.55 -17.05 -12.08
CA ALA A 13 -1.92 -17.91 -11.08
C ALA A 13 -2.16 -17.42 -9.64
N ASP A 14 -1.75 -18.23 -8.67
CA ASP A 14 -1.92 -17.92 -7.25
C ASP A 14 -1.32 -16.56 -6.90
N GLN A 15 -2.19 -15.65 -6.43
CA GLN A 15 -1.86 -14.28 -6.04
C GLN A 15 -0.68 -14.15 -5.06
N ARG A 16 -0.33 -15.21 -4.33
CA ARG A 16 0.77 -15.26 -3.36
C ARG A 16 2.15 -15.44 -4.01
N LEU A 17 2.21 -15.78 -5.29
CA LEU A 17 3.46 -15.86 -6.07
C LEU A 17 4.02 -14.47 -6.35
N GLU A 18 5.26 -14.36 -6.84
CA GLU A 18 5.86 -13.03 -7.09
C GLU A 18 5.20 -12.26 -8.25
N HIS A 19 4.69 -12.95 -9.27
CA HIS A 19 4.08 -12.35 -10.48
C HIS A 19 4.98 -11.32 -11.19
N ARG A 20 6.30 -11.55 -11.25
CA ARG A 20 7.22 -10.63 -11.97
C ARG A 20 7.03 -10.75 -13.49
N LEU A 21 7.05 -9.61 -14.19
CA LEU A 21 7.19 -9.60 -15.64
C LEU A 21 8.46 -10.35 -16.10
N THR A 22 8.43 -10.88 -17.33
CA THR A 22 9.60 -11.49 -17.97
C THR A 22 9.89 -10.77 -19.30
N PRO A 23 10.96 -9.94 -19.39
CA PRO A 23 11.96 -9.65 -18.36
C PRO A 23 11.40 -8.80 -17.20
N ASN A 24 12.03 -8.89 -16.02
CA ASN A 24 11.62 -8.16 -14.82
C ASN A 24 11.66 -6.64 -15.06
N ALA A 25 10.63 -5.93 -14.58
CA ALA A 25 10.55 -4.49 -14.58
C ALA A 25 10.42 -3.98 -13.13
N PRO A 26 11.51 -3.58 -12.47
CA PRO A 26 11.46 -3.05 -11.11
C PRO A 26 10.79 -1.68 -11.07
N ALA A 27 10.10 -1.39 -9.98
CA ALA A 27 9.59 -0.06 -9.65
C ALA A 27 10.52 0.59 -8.61
N SER A 28 10.96 1.83 -8.86
CA SER A 28 11.87 2.53 -7.95
C SER A 28 11.12 3.18 -6.78
N LEU A 29 11.85 3.51 -5.71
CA LEU A 29 11.29 4.28 -4.59
C LEU A 29 10.77 5.64 -5.03
N GLU A 30 11.41 6.28 -6.01
CA GLU A 30 10.93 7.54 -6.58
C GLU A 30 9.61 7.36 -7.32
N ALA A 31 9.43 6.25 -8.04
CA ALA A 31 8.16 5.94 -8.69
C ALA A 31 7.04 5.72 -7.67
N LEU A 32 7.30 5.01 -6.58
CA LEU A 32 6.36 4.83 -5.48
C LEU A 32 6.04 6.18 -4.78
N ALA A 33 7.05 7.00 -4.52
CA ALA A 33 6.87 8.32 -3.91
C ALA A 33 6.06 9.27 -4.81
N ALA A 34 6.19 9.16 -6.14
CA ALA A 34 5.37 9.91 -7.10
C ALA A 34 3.89 9.51 -7.06
N LEU A 35 3.57 8.32 -6.54
CA LEU A 35 2.20 7.86 -6.24
C LEU A 35 1.79 8.19 -4.79
N GLY A 36 2.62 8.91 -4.04
CA GLY A 36 2.39 9.23 -2.63
C GLY A 36 2.65 8.08 -1.66
N VAL A 37 3.13 6.93 -2.14
CA VAL A 37 3.50 5.80 -1.28
C VAL A 37 4.83 6.10 -0.61
N LEU A 38 4.84 6.07 0.73
CA LEU A 38 6.05 6.30 1.52
C LEU A 38 6.51 5.01 2.19
N HIS A 39 7.83 4.83 2.25
CA HIS A 39 8.47 3.69 2.92
C HIS A 39 9.51 4.16 3.93
N PHE A 40 9.60 3.44 5.04
CA PHE A 40 10.61 3.62 6.07
C PHE A 40 11.12 2.26 6.54
N LYS A 41 12.39 2.22 6.94
CA LYS A 41 13.02 1.01 7.51
C LYS A 41 13.38 1.22 8.97
N PHE A 42 12.87 0.33 9.82
CA PHE A 42 13.11 0.27 11.26
C PHE A 42 13.56 -1.14 11.68
N SER A 43 13.73 -1.37 12.98
CA SER A 43 14.19 -2.65 13.53
C SER A 43 13.18 -3.81 13.42
N GLY A 44 11.90 -3.51 13.24
CA GLY A 44 10.80 -4.48 13.37
C GLY A 44 10.35 -4.69 14.83
N ASP A 45 10.86 -3.90 15.77
CA ASP A 45 10.33 -3.79 17.13
C ASP A 45 9.22 -2.72 17.16
N GLU A 46 8.13 -3.00 17.86
CA GLU A 46 7.00 -2.08 18.04
C GLU A 46 7.42 -0.81 18.83
N GLU A 47 8.45 -0.93 19.67
CA GLU A 47 8.96 0.18 20.49
C GLU A 47 10.24 0.81 19.89
N ASP A 48 10.47 0.63 18.59
CA ASP A 48 11.56 1.29 17.86
C ASP A 48 11.47 2.83 18.03
N PRO A 49 12.50 3.49 18.60
CA PRO A 49 12.44 4.91 18.90
C PRO A 49 12.24 5.81 17.67
N GLU A 50 12.77 5.43 16.51
CA GLU A 50 12.61 6.23 15.28
C GLU A 50 11.22 6.03 14.67
N MET A 51 10.65 4.82 14.79
CA MET A 51 9.26 4.58 14.41
C MET A 51 8.30 5.38 15.29
N LEU A 52 8.54 5.41 16.62
CA LEU A 52 7.74 6.20 17.55
C LEU A 52 7.84 7.71 17.28
N LYS A 53 9.03 8.21 16.91
CA LYS A 53 9.19 9.61 16.47
C LYS A 53 8.38 9.89 15.21
N LEU A 54 8.41 8.99 14.23
CA LEU A 54 7.61 9.14 13.01
C LEU A 54 6.12 9.21 13.35
N ARG A 55 5.65 8.27 14.18
CA ARG A 55 4.28 8.21 14.69
C ARG A 55 3.86 9.55 15.31
N ASP A 56 4.65 10.06 16.24
CA ASP A 56 4.35 11.29 16.96
C ASP A 56 4.38 12.51 16.02
N SER A 57 5.35 12.57 15.09
CA SER A 57 5.47 13.67 14.11
C SER A 57 4.31 13.73 13.12
N ARG A 58 3.68 12.59 12.83
CA ARG A 58 2.53 12.49 11.93
C ARG A 58 1.19 12.47 12.65
N GLY A 59 1.18 12.55 13.98
CA GLY A 59 -0.05 12.56 14.78
C GLY A 59 -0.81 11.23 14.74
N TYR A 60 -0.12 10.11 14.53
CA TYR A 60 -0.71 8.78 14.55
C TYR A 60 -1.05 8.38 16.00
N SER A 61 -2.22 8.81 16.48
CA SER A 61 -2.66 8.67 17.86
C SER A 61 -3.19 7.29 18.22
N TYR A 62 -3.51 6.45 17.24
CA TYR A 62 -4.00 5.09 17.45
C TYR A 62 -3.00 4.06 16.93
N LYS A 63 -2.80 2.98 17.70
CA LYS A 63 -2.07 1.79 17.27
C LYS A 63 -2.74 0.51 17.75
N ASP A 64 -2.68 -0.52 16.92
CA ASP A 64 -2.91 -1.91 17.34
C ASP A 64 -2.01 -2.87 16.56
N VAL A 65 -2.06 -4.16 16.92
CA VAL A 65 -1.31 -5.22 16.23
C VAL A 65 -2.27 -6.24 15.67
N VAL A 66 -2.16 -6.50 14.37
CA VAL A 66 -2.87 -7.58 13.69
C VAL A 66 -1.90 -8.73 13.43
N ASN A 67 -2.36 -9.94 13.73
CA ASN A 67 -1.65 -11.18 13.42
C ASN A 67 -2.44 -11.94 12.36
N ILE A 68 -1.92 -12.02 11.14
CA ILE A 68 -2.57 -12.71 10.02
C ILE A 68 -1.91 -14.09 9.89
N HIS A 69 -2.56 -15.07 10.51
CA HIS A 69 -2.21 -16.48 10.44
C HIS A 69 -3.51 -17.30 10.45
N PRO A 70 -3.58 -18.45 9.74
CA PRO A 70 -4.78 -19.28 9.70
C PRO A 70 -5.36 -19.62 11.09
N ASP A 71 -4.49 -19.87 12.06
CA ASP A 71 -4.90 -20.29 13.40
C ASP A 71 -5.33 -19.13 14.33
N THR A 72 -4.90 -17.90 14.05
CA THR A 72 -5.05 -16.79 15.01
C THR A 72 -5.98 -15.68 14.53
N LEU A 73 -6.23 -15.57 13.23
CA LEU A 73 -7.10 -14.53 12.68
C LEU A 73 -8.55 -15.06 12.52
N PRO A 74 -9.53 -14.50 13.25
CA PRO A 74 -10.93 -14.86 13.06
C PRO A 74 -11.41 -14.51 11.65
N ASP A 75 -12.22 -15.38 11.04
CA ASP A 75 -12.68 -15.24 9.65
C ASP A 75 -11.54 -15.11 8.63
N TYR A 76 -10.40 -15.77 8.87
CA TYR A 76 -9.17 -15.70 8.07
C TYR A 76 -9.41 -15.62 6.55
N GLU A 77 -10.07 -16.62 5.97
CA GLU A 77 -10.31 -16.69 4.51
C GLU A 77 -11.13 -15.50 3.98
N ARG A 78 -12.19 -15.12 4.71
CA ARG A 78 -13.04 -13.99 4.34
C ARG A 78 -12.28 -12.67 4.41
N LYS A 79 -11.44 -12.50 5.44
CA LYS A 79 -10.59 -11.31 5.59
C LYS A 79 -9.54 -11.24 4.49
N LEU A 80 -8.84 -12.34 4.19
CA LEU A 80 -7.88 -12.37 3.09
C LEU A 80 -8.50 -11.99 1.76
N LYS A 81 -9.70 -12.50 1.47
CA LYS A 81 -10.44 -12.12 0.27
C LYS A 81 -10.75 -10.62 0.25
N SER A 82 -11.21 -10.05 1.37
CA SER A 82 -11.49 -8.63 1.47
C SER A 82 -10.25 -7.75 1.36
N PHE A 83 -9.10 -8.20 1.87
CA PHE A 83 -7.84 -7.47 1.76
C PHE A 83 -7.31 -7.46 0.32
N PHE A 84 -7.55 -8.54 -0.43
CA PHE A 84 -7.07 -8.69 -1.80
C PHE A 84 -8.00 -8.08 -2.87
N GLU A 85 -9.27 -7.86 -2.54
CA GLU A 85 -10.16 -7.12 -3.43
C GLU A 85 -9.65 -5.69 -3.59
N GLU A 86 -9.55 -5.18 -4.82
CA GLU A 86 -9.01 -3.84 -5.07
C GLU A 86 -9.92 -2.76 -4.45
N HIS A 87 -9.35 -1.92 -3.58
CA HIS A 87 -10.11 -0.94 -2.79
C HIS A 87 -9.33 0.35 -2.52
N ILE A 88 -10.03 1.33 -1.96
CA ILE A 88 -9.47 2.55 -1.36
C ILE A 88 -9.91 2.72 0.08
N HIS A 89 -9.18 3.57 0.80
CA HIS A 89 -9.58 4.14 2.08
C HIS A 89 -9.70 5.66 1.99
N THR A 90 -10.52 6.24 2.88
CA THR A 90 -10.67 7.70 3.04
C THR A 90 -9.51 8.35 3.77
N ASP A 91 -8.70 7.54 4.44
CA ASP A 91 -7.58 7.90 5.29
C ASP A 91 -6.34 7.13 4.84
N GLU A 92 -5.17 7.49 5.37
CA GLU A 92 -3.93 6.75 5.12
C GLU A 92 -4.02 5.30 5.63
N GLU A 93 -3.49 4.36 4.85
CA GLU A 93 -3.24 3.00 5.32
C GLU A 93 -1.78 2.87 5.74
N ILE A 94 -1.53 2.88 7.06
CA ILE A 94 -0.19 2.73 7.64
C ILE A 94 0.01 1.32 8.20
N ARG A 95 1.07 0.64 7.78
CA ARG A 95 1.41 -0.73 8.21
C ARG A 95 2.90 -0.84 8.49
N TYR A 96 3.24 -1.31 9.68
CA TYR A 96 4.60 -1.59 10.11
C TYR A 96 4.76 -3.07 10.41
N VAL A 97 5.59 -3.76 9.63
CA VAL A 97 5.74 -5.21 9.71
C VAL A 97 6.67 -5.57 10.87
N LEU A 98 6.14 -6.29 11.84
CA LEU A 98 6.87 -6.76 13.02
C LEU A 98 7.48 -8.15 12.78
N GLU A 99 6.74 -9.02 12.08
CA GLU A 99 7.16 -10.38 11.73
C GLU A 99 6.52 -10.83 10.41
N GLY A 100 7.14 -11.81 9.74
CA GLY A 100 6.63 -12.35 8.47
C GLY A 100 6.76 -11.38 7.30
N SER A 101 5.92 -11.57 6.29
CA SER A 101 5.97 -10.83 5.02
C SER A 101 4.66 -10.92 4.23
N GLY A 102 4.53 -10.04 3.23
CA GLY A 102 3.40 -10.00 2.33
C GLY A 102 3.55 -8.93 1.26
N TYR A 103 2.56 -8.84 0.39
CA TYR A 103 2.54 -7.92 -0.74
C TYR A 103 1.47 -6.86 -0.59
N PHE A 104 1.85 -5.61 -0.83
CA PHE A 104 0.91 -4.54 -1.18
C PHE A 104 1.01 -4.29 -2.67
N ASP A 105 -0.10 -4.40 -3.38
CA ASP A 105 -0.18 -4.03 -4.79
C ASP A 105 -0.85 -2.66 -4.89
N VAL A 106 -0.27 -1.75 -5.68
CA VAL A 106 -0.80 -0.40 -5.92
C VAL A 106 -0.90 -0.11 -7.42
N ARG A 107 -1.86 0.73 -7.82
CA ARG A 107 -1.97 1.21 -9.21
C ARG A 107 -0.98 2.34 -9.49
N ASP A 108 -0.27 2.25 -10.61
CA ASP A 108 0.48 3.38 -11.17
C ASP A 108 -0.43 4.37 -11.93
N LYS A 109 0.16 5.37 -12.59
CA LYS A 109 -0.56 6.41 -13.33
C LYS A 109 -1.26 5.87 -14.59
N GLU A 110 -0.76 4.77 -15.13
CA GLU A 110 -1.28 4.06 -16.30
C GLU A 110 -2.18 2.87 -15.90
N GLU A 111 -2.61 2.82 -14.63
CA GLU A 111 -3.49 1.78 -14.10
C GLU A 111 -2.86 0.36 -14.15
N ARG A 112 -1.54 0.24 -14.14
CA ARG A 112 -0.80 -1.02 -14.01
C ARG A 112 -0.54 -1.34 -12.54
N TRP A 113 -0.44 -2.64 -12.23
CA TRP A 113 -0.09 -3.08 -10.88
C TRP A 113 1.41 -3.02 -10.63
N ILE A 114 1.78 -2.37 -9.52
CA ILE A 114 3.10 -2.48 -8.89
C ILE A 114 2.93 -3.30 -7.61
N ARG A 115 3.66 -4.41 -7.50
CA ARG A 115 3.76 -5.22 -6.29
C ARG A 115 4.92 -4.74 -5.42
N ILE A 116 4.67 -4.58 -4.13
CA ILE A 116 5.63 -4.13 -3.12
C ILE A 116 5.79 -5.24 -2.08
N LEU A 117 6.98 -5.83 -1.98
CA LEU A 117 7.29 -6.82 -0.97
C LEU A 117 7.61 -6.13 0.36
N MET A 118 6.82 -6.44 1.38
CA MET A 118 7.00 -5.95 2.73
C MET A 118 7.42 -7.09 3.65
N HIS A 119 8.48 -6.89 4.42
CA HIS A 119 8.95 -7.86 5.40
C HIS A 119 9.29 -7.16 6.72
N LYS A 120 9.69 -7.93 7.74
CA LYS A 120 10.04 -7.37 9.06
C LYS A 120 10.89 -6.09 8.97
N GLY A 121 10.46 -5.08 9.72
CA GLY A 121 11.08 -3.76 9.82
C GLY A 121 10.65 -2.76 8.76
N ASP A 122 9.88 -3.17 7.74
CA ASP A 122 9.33 -2.22 6.76
C ASP A 122 8.06 -1.57 7.29
N LEU A 123 8.00 -0.24 7.18
CA LEU A 123 6.80 0.55 7.37
C LEU A 123 6.40 1.16 6.03
N ILE A 124 5.15 0.96 5.62
CA ILE A 124 4.56 1.57 4.43
C ILE A 124 3.39 2.48 4.82
N ILE A 125 3.24 3.57 4.09
CA ILE A 125 2.09 4.47 4.14
C ILE A 125 1.53 4.55 2.74
N LEU A 126 0.29 4.11 2.59
CA LEU A 126 -0.49 4.30 1.37
C LEU A 126 -1.38 5.52 1.55
N PRO A 127 -1.35 6.50 0.63
CA PRO A 127 -2.13 7.72 0.77
C PRO A 127 -3.63 7.43 0.61
N ALA A 128 -4.47 8.22 1.28
CA ALA A 128 -5.92 8.17 1.08
C ALA A 128 -6.28 8.26 -0.41
N GLY A 129 -7.21 7.42 -0.87
CA GLY A 129 -7.68 7.42 -2.27
C GLY A 129 -6.82 6.68 -3.29
N ILE A 130 -5.68 6.08 -2.91
CA ILE A 130 -4.95 5.17 -3.81
C ILE A 130 -5.66 3.82 -3.92
N TYR A 131 -5.82 3.31 -5.16
CA TYR A 131 -6.27 1.95 -5.37
C TYR A 131 -5.15 0.97 -5.01
N HIS A 132 -5.45 0.07 -4.09
CA HIS A 132 -4.51 -0.92 -3.60
C HIS A 132 -5.21 -2.20 -3.17
N ARG A 133 -4.40 -3.21 -2.87
CA ARG A 133 -4.81 -4.48 -2.25
C ARG A 133 -3.64 -5.10 -1.50
N PHE A 134 -3.95 -6.02 -0.59
CA PHE A 134 -2.97 -6.77 0.18
C PHE A 134 -3.16 -8.28 0.03
N THR A 135 -2.05 -9.02 -0.06
CA THR A 135 -2.04 -10.48 0.06
C THR A 135 -0.82 -10.93 0.86
N LEU A 136 -0.94 -12.08 1.53
CA LEU A 136 0.24 -12.81 2.00
C LEU A 136 1.07 -13.28 0.80
N ASP A 137 2.35 -13.51 1.03
CA ASP A 137 3.19 -14.28 0.12
C ASP A 137 3.08 -15.79 0.42
N GLU A 138 3.93 -16.60 -0.20
CA GLU A 138 3.95 -18.06 -0.01
C GLU A 138 4.28 -18.50 1.43
N HIS A 139 4.79 -17.61 2.30
CA HIS A 139 5.03 -17.91 3.71
C HIS A 139 3.76 -17.86 4.56
N ASN A 140 2.66 -17.29 4.05
CA ASN A 140 1.34 -17.30 4.68
C ASN A 140 1.31 -16.75 6.11
N TYR A 141 2.17 -15.78 6.43
CA TYR A 141 2.25 -15.19 7.75
C TYR A 141 2.72 -13.74 7.70
N ILE A 142 1.96 -12.85 8.33
CA ILE A 142 2.42 -11.51 8.67
C ILE A 142 1.86 -11.07 10.01
N LYS A 143 2.69 -10.39 10.80
CA LYS A 143 2.28 -9.65 11.98
C LYS A 143 2.64 -8.19 11.78
N ALA A 144 1.64 -7.32 11.81
CA ALA A 144 1.82 -5.91 11.52
C ALA A 144 1.21 -5.03 12.61
N CYS A 145 1.94 -3.99 13.01
CA CYS A 145 1.36 -2.86 13.71
C CYS A 145 0.63 -1.96 12.72
N ARG A 146 -0.61 -1.60 13.03
CA ARG A 146 -1.41 -0.67 12.24
C ARG A 146 -1.46 0.66 12.98
N LEU A 147 -1.24 1.76 12.27
CA LEU A 147 -1.23 3.11 12.85
C LEU A 147 -2.29 3.97 12.18
N PHE A 148 -2.95 4.85 12.94
CA PHE A 148 -4.02 5.73 12.45
C PHE A 148 -3.95 7.12 13.09
N VAL A 149 -4.40 8.13 12.35
CA VAL A 149 -4.76 9.44 12.91
C VAL A 149 -6.16 9.33 13.51
N GLY A 150 -6.31 9.63 14.80
CA GLY A 150 -7.60 9.56 15.48
C GLY A 150 -8.13 8.14 15.66
N GLU A 151 -9.46 8.02 15.75
CA GLU A 151 -10.17 6.73 15.82
C GLU A 151 -10.15 6.06 14.44
N PRO A 152 -9.80 4.77 14.33
CA PRO A 152 -9.57 4.15 13.04
C PRO A 152 -10.89 3.86 12.30
N VAL A 153 -10.94 4.25 11.03
CA VAL A 153 -11.99 3.84 10.09
C VAL A 153 -11.39 2.84 9.11
N TRP A 154 -11.67 1.55 9.31
CA TRP A 154 -11.11 0.46 8.51
C TRP A 154 -11.86 0.17 7.21
N THR A 155 -12.92 0.92 6.92
CA THR A 155 -13.86 0.56 5.85
C THR A 155 -13.17 0.60 4.50
N PRO A 156 -13.03 -0.54 3.80
CA PRO A 156 -12.57 -0.55 2.43
C PRO A 156 -13.74 -0.15 1.52
N TYR A 157 -13.46 0.66 0.51
CA TYR A 157 -14.38 0.94 -0.58
C TYR A 157 -13.86 0.28 -1.84
N ASN A 158 -14.45 -0.85 -2.21
CA ASN A 158 -14.04 -1.62 -3.38
C ASN A 158 -14.23 -0.80 -4.65
N ARG A 159 -13.29 -0.95 -5.58
CA ARG A 159 -13.22 -0.16 -6.80
C ARG A 159 -14.51 -0.26 -7.63
N CYS A 160 -15.14 0.88 -7.87
CA CYS A 160 -16.30 1.05 -8.74
C CYS A 160 -16.46 2.52 -9.16
N GLU A 161 -17.40 2.82 -10.05
CA GLU A 161 -17.67 4.21 -10.48
C GLU A 161 -17.99 5.15 -9.31
N ALA A 162 -18.60 4.63 -8.24
CA ALA A 162 -18.91 5.43 -7.05
C ALA A 162 -17.64 5.81 -6.26
N THR A 163 -16.60 4.97 -6.26
CA THR A 163 -15.34 5.29 -5.56
C THR A 163 -14.51 6.32 -6.32
N ASP A 164 -14.65 6.41 -7.64
CA ASP A 164 -13.96 7.41 -8.46
C ASP A 164 -14.40 8.86 -8.17
N VAL A 165 -15.60 9.03 -7.63
CA VAL A 165 -16.14 10.35 -7.28
C VAL A 165 -16.04 10.71 -5.80
N MET A 166 -15.47 9.82 -4.96
CA MET A 166 -15.21 10.11 -3.55
C MET A 166 -14.16 11.22 -3.39
N ASP A 167 -14.31 12.04 -2.36
CA ASP A 167 -13.41 13.19 -2.13
C ASP A 167 -11.96 12.75 -1.90
N ALA A 168 -11.74 11.63 -1.19
CA ALA A 168 -10.40 11.06 -1.00
C ALA A 168 -9.75 10.70 -2.35
N ARG A 169 -10.50 10.06 -3.26
CA ARG A 169 -9.99 9.70 -4.60
C ARG A 169 -9.73 10.93 -5.47
N LYS A 170 -10.64 11.91 -5.47
CA LYS A 170 -10.43 13.18 -6.18
C LYS A 170 -9.21 13.94 -5.66
N GLY A 171 -9.02 13.97 -4.34
CA GLY A 171 -7.85 14.54 -3.68
C GLY A 171 -6.57 13.85 -4.14
N TYR A 172 -6.53 12.52 -4.08
CA TYR A 172 -5.42 11.71 -4.58
C TYR A 172 -5.08 12.01 -6.04
N VAL A 173 -6.08 11.97 -6.93
CA VAL A 173 -5.89 12.23 -8.36
C VAL A 173 -5.35 13.64 -8.59
N SER A 174 -5.90 14.65 -7.91
CA SER A 174 -5.43 16.03 -8.04
C SER A 174 -3.98 16.21 -7.57
N HIS A 175 -3.54 15.51 -6.52
CA HIS A 175 -2.22 15.70 -5.92
C HIS A 175 -1.12 14.87 -6.60
N PHE A 176 -1.41 13.61 -6.93
CA PHE A 176 -0.38 12.64 -7.37
C PHE A 176 -0.46 12.28 -8.86
N ILE A 177 -1.65 12.37 -9.47
CA ILE A 177 -1.85 11.94 -10.86
C ILE A 177 -1.85 13.13 -11.82
N ALA A 178 -2.68 14.14 -11.56
CA ALA A 178 -2.90 15.27 -12.45
C ALA A 178 -1.75 16.31 -12.45
N ALA A 179 -0.92 16.33 -11.41
CA ALA A 179 0.20 17.28 -11.27
C ALA A 179 1.21 17.19 -12.44
N ASP A 180 1.37 16.02 -13.07
CA ASP A 180 2.28 15.82 -14.21
C ASP A 180 1.61 16.07 -15.58
N GLY A 181 0.28 15.98 -15.65
CA GLY A 181 -0.49 16.19 -16.89
C GLY A 181 -0.54 17.66 -17.31
N ALA A 182 -0.51 18.59 -16.36
CA ALA A 182 -0.51 20.02 -16.64
C ALA A 182 0.83 20.52 -17.22
N ALA A 183 1.96 19.93 -16.80
CA ALA A 183 3.28 20.29 -17.30
C ALA A 183 3.53 19.79 -18.74
N THR A 184 2.99 18.61 -19.08
CA THR A 184 3.12 18.01 -20.42
C THR A 184 2.17 18.65 -21.44
N ALA A 185 0.94 18.99 -21.06
CA ALA A 185 -0.01 19.69 -21.94
C ALA A 185 0.43 21.13 -22.28
N ALA A 186 1.07 21.83 -21.34
CA ALA A 186 1.60 23.18 -21.59
C ALA A 186 2.75 23.20 -22.61
N ALA A 187 3.59 22.15 -22.65
CA ALA A 187 4.69 22.04 -23.60
C ALA A 187 4.20 21.75 -25.04
N ALA A 188 3.14 20.96 -25.19
CA ALA A 188 2.55 20.62 -26.49
C ALA A 188 1.71 21.74 -27.11
N ALA A 189 1.23 22.70 -26.29
CA ALA A 189 0.49 23.87 -26.78
C ALA A 189 1.41 25.03 -27.24
N SER A 190 2.73 24.90 -27.04
CA SER A 190 3.75 25.89 -27.41
C SER A 190 4.68 25.45 -28.56
N SER A 191 4.35 24.36 -29.25
CA SER A 191 5.08 23.82 -30.41
C SER A 191 4.28 23.91 -31.70
#